data_AF-D0RLV4-F1
#
_entry.id   AF-D0RLV4-F1
#
_cell.length_a   1.000
_cell.length_b   1.000
_cell.length_c   1.000
_cell.angle_alpha   90.00
_cell.angle_beta   90.00
_cell.angle_gamma   90.00
#
_symmetry.space_group_name_H-M   'P 1'
#
loop_
_entity.id
_entity.type
_entity.pdbx_description
1 polymer ?
#
loop_
_entity_poly.entity_id
_entity_poly.type
_entity_poly.pdbx_seq_one_letter_code
_entity_poly.pdbx_strand_id
1 'polypeptide(L)'
;MSLKKAAQTFYGLQKYPWNSAAKSIVYVKSRLSWIFETYTDGGLVSSGAINQYTTGQYYHYLLELDSAGEIIGGEWVYGSDDDHPDFLWLPKAKPAANTVTSIGLSYADVSMLLQKSLSC
;
A
#
# COMPACT_ATOMS: atom_id res chain seq x y z
N MET A 1 -10.44 -18.70 11.22
CA MET A 1 -11.36 -19.74 10.69
C MET A 1 -10.59 -21.01 10.37
N SER A 2 -11.26 -22.17 10.30
CA SER A 2 -10.61 -23.43 9.95
C SER A 2 -10.30 -23.51 8.45
N LEU A 3 -9.31 -24.33 8.08
CA LEU A 3 -8.96 -24.61 6.69
C LEU A 3 -10.16 -25.08 5.86
N LYS A 4 -10.96 -26.01 6.40
CA LYS A 4 -12.17 -26.50 5.72
C LYS A 4 -13.18 -25.38 5.47
N LYS A 5 -13.38 -24.48 6.44
CA LYS A 5 -14.30 -23.35 6.28
C LYS A 5 -13.80 -22.40 5.19
N ALA A 6 -12.52 -22.05 5.19
CA ALA A 6 -11.94 -21.21 4.14
C ALA A 6 -12.06 -21.85 2.76
N ALA A 7 -11.69 -23.13 2.63
CA ALA A 7 -11.78 -23.89 1.38
C ALA A 7 -13.19 -23.85 0.79
N GLN A 8 -14.21 -24.11 1.63
CA GLN A 8 -15.59 -24.15 1.19
C GLN A 8 -16.13 -22.74 0.86
N THR A 9 -15.79 -21.73 1.66
CA THR A 9 -16.33 -20.37 1.50
C THR A 9 -15.76 -19.65 0.28
N PHE A 10 -14.46 -19.75 0.02
CA PHE A 10 -13.80 -18.95 -1.01
C PHE A 10 -13.57 -19.71 -2.32
N TYR A 11 -13.52 -21.05 -2.27
CA TYR A 11 -13.18 -21.87 -3.44
C TYR A 11 -14.19 -23.00 -3.70
N GLY A 12 -15.20 -23.21 -2.85
CA GLY A 12 -16.15 -24.32 -2.98
C GLY A 12 -15.53 -25.71 -2.76
N LEU A 13 -14.36 -25.78 -2.11
CA LEU A 13 -13.57 -27.01 -1.94
C LEU A 13 -13.73 -27.63 -0.55
N GLN A 14 -13.57 -28.95 -0.45
CA GLN A 14 -13.59 -29.67 0.83
C GLN A 14 -12.30 -29.53 1.65
N LYS A 15 -11.18 -29.24 0.98
CA LYS A 15 -9.85 -29.10 1.58
C LYS A 15 -9.16 -27.86 1.02
N TYR A 16 -8.46 -27.14 1.90
CA TYR A 16 -7.67 -25.97 1.52
C TYR A 16 -6.42 -26.42 0.75
N PRO A 17 -6.23 -26.01 -0.53
CA PRO A 17 -5.20 -26.58 -1.38
C PRO A 17 -3.87 -25.80 -1.38
N TRP A 18 -3.89 -24.53 -0.98
CA TRP A 18 -2.81 -23.59 -1.31
C TRP A 18 -1.55 -23.76 -0.47
N ASN A 19 -1.70 -24.07 0.82
CA ASN A 19 -0.57 -24.28 1.71
C ASN A 19 -0.83 -25.39 2.73
N SER A 20 -0.06 -26.49 2.63
CA SER A 20 -0.16 -27.62 3.56
C SER A 20 0.40 -27.34 4.96
N ALA A 21 1.23 -26.30 5.11
CA ALA A 21 1.79 -25.89 6.41
C ALA A 21 0.78 -25.11 7.26
N ALA A 22 -0.20 -24.45 6.63
CA ALA A 22 -1.23 -23.66 7.31
C ALA A 22 -2.02 -24.51 8.33
N LYS A 23 -2.24 -23.95 9.51
CA LYS A 23 -3.04 -24.55 10.61
C LYS A 23 -4.36 -23.81 10.80
N SER A 24 -4.39 -22.52 10.54
CA SER A 24 -5.61 -21.72 10.56
C SER A 24 -5.56 -20.61 9.51
N ILE A 25 -6.73 -20.06 9.19
CA ILE A 25 -6.90 -18.99 8.20
C ILE A 25 -7.53 -17.77 8.87
N VAL A 26 -7.06 -16.57 8.57
CA VAL A 26 -7.70 -15.30 8.97
C VAL A 26 -8.13 -14.57 7.71
N TYR A 27 -9.43 -14.30 7.56
CA TYR A 27 -9.91 -13.39 6.53
C TYR A 27 -9.69 -11.96 6.99
N VAL A 28 -9.09 -11.15 6.13
CA VAL A 28 -8.80 -9.73 6.37
C VAL A 28 -9.46 -8.90 5.29
N LYS A 29 -10.13 -7.84 5.74
CA LYS A 29 -10.51 -6.69 4.91
C LYS A 29 -9.74 -5.49 5.43
N SER A 30 -8.77 -4.99 4.67
CA SER A 30 -7.96 -3.82 5.02
C SER A 30 -8.12 -2.72 3.97
N ARG A 31 -7.81 -1.47 4.30
CA ARG A 31 -7.83 -0.35 3.36
C ARG A 31 -6.45 0.27 3.24
N LEU A 32 -5.93 0.33 2.03
CA LEU A 32 -4.80 1.21 1.72
C LEU A 32 -5.34 2.59 1.36
N SER A 33 -4.75 3.64 1.92
CA SER A 33 -5.13 5.03 1.64
C SER A 33 -3.93 5.78 1.07
N TRP A 34 -4.14 6.55 0.00
CA TRP A 34 -3.08 7.29 -0.68
C TRP A 34 -3.59 8.63 -1.20
N ILE A 35 -2.64 9.51 -1.54
CA ILE A 35 -2.93 10.84 -2.10
C ILE A 35 -3.03 10.75 -3.62
N PHE A 36 -4.06 11.33 -4.23
CA PHE A 36 -4.20 11.45 -5.68
C PHE A 36 -3.89 12.88 -6.17
N GLU A 37 -3.75 13.04 -7.48
CA GLU A 37 -3.26 14.25 -8.13
C GLU A 37 -4.25 15.42 -8.08
N THR A 38 -3.72 16.63 -7.95
CA THR A 38 -4.49 17.88 -8.07
C THR A 38 -3.60 19.03 -8.55
N TYR A 39 -4.23 20.06 -9.12
CA TYR A 39 -3.60 21.33 -9.49
C TYR A 39 -3.88 22.45 -8.47
N THR A 40 -4.54 22.14 -7.35
CA THR A 40 -4.86 23.12 -6.31
C THR A 40 -3.59 23.64 -5.65
N ASP A 41 -3.44 24.97 -5.66
CA ASP A 41 -2.30 25.66 -5.07
C ASP A 41 -2.42 25.80 -3.54
N GLY A 42 -1.28 26.04 -2.87
CA GLY A 42 -1.16 26.29 -1.44
C GLY A 42 -0.74 25.09 -0.58
N GLY A 43 -0.58 25.35 0.72
CA GLY A 43 -0.18 24.35 1.72
C GLY A 43 -1.29 23.37 2.08
N LEU A 44 -1.54 22.37 1.23
CA LEU A 44 -2.66 21.43 1.41
C LEU A 44 -2.58 20.60 2.69
N VAL A 45 -1.36 20.26 3.13
CA VAL A 45 -1.15 19.50 4.37
C VAL A 45 -1.43 20.36 5.61
N SER A 46 -0.83 21.56 5.68
CA SER A 46 -0.98 22.44 6.84
C SER A 46 -2.41 22.99 6.99
N SER A 47 -3.14 23.13 5.87
CA SER A 47 -4.56 23.53 5.87
C SER A 47 -5.55 22.39 6.15
N GLY A 48 -5.10 21.13 6.15
CA GLY A 48 -5.98 19.95 6.22
C GLY A 48 -6.77 19.67 4.94
N ALA A 49 -6.62 20.49 3.90
CA ALA A 49 -7.24 20.27 2.59
C ALA A 49 -6.75 18.96 1.92
N ILE A 50 -5.60 18.43 2.34
CA ILE A 50 -5.06 17.14 1.89
C ILE A 50 -6.08 15.99 1.99
N ASN A 51 -7.01 16.04 2.96
CA ASN A 51 -8.05 15.03 3.12
C ASN A 51 -8.98 14.92 1.92
N GLN A 52 -9.19 16.01 1.17
CA GLN A 52 -9.99 16.00 -0.06
C GLN A 52 -9.29 15.23 -1.19
N TYR A 53 -7.97 15.08 -1.08
CA TYR A 53 -7.11 14.40 -2.03
C TYR A 53 -6.64 13.03 -1.52
N THR A 54 -7.14 12.58 -0.37
CA THR A 54 -6.86 11.25 0.17
C THR A 54 -7.94 10.27 -0.25
N THR A 55 -7.59 9.33 -1.12
CA THR A 55 -8.45 8.23 -1.54
C THR A 55 -7.97 6.91 -0.93
N GLY A 56 -8.53 5.79 -1.38
CA GLY A 56 -8.09 4.47 -0.96
C GLY A 56 -9.01 3.35 -1.39
N GLN A 57 -8.50 2.13 -1.30
CA GLN A 57 -9.15 0.91 -1.79
C GLN A 57 -9.10 -0.17 -0.71
N TYR A 58 -10.19 -0.94 -0.64
CA TYR A 58 -10.27 -2.09 0.23
C TYR A 58 -9.67 -3.31 -0.48
N TYR A 59 -8.87 -4.06 0.25
CA TYR A 59 -8.35 -5.34 -0.20
C TYR A 59 -8.84 -6.46 0.69
N HIS A 60 -9.08 -7.61 0.07
CA HIS A 60 -9.64 -8.79 0.68
C HIS A 60 -8.70 -9.96 0.47
N TYR A 61 -8.25 -10.57 1.57
CA TYR A 61 -7.30 -11.67 1.50
C TYR A 61 -7.41 -12.60 2.70
N LEU A 62 -6.93 -13.81 2.51
CA LEU A 62 -6.72 -14.80 3.54
C LEU A 62 -5.27 -14.72 3.98
N LEU A 63 -5.05 -14.65 5.29
CA LEU A 63 -3.74 -14.91 5.89
C LEU A 63 -3.71 -16.36 6.36
N GLU A 64 -2.61 -17.04 6.06
CA GLU A 64 -2.32 -18.39 6.48
C GLU A 64 -1.42 -18.36 7.71
N LEU A 65 -1.89 -18.99 8.79
CA LEU A 65 -1.19 -18.98 10.06
C LEU A 65 -0.72 -20.38 10.43
N ASP A 66 0.45 -20.46 11.05
CA ASP A 66 0.97 -21.69 11.65
C ASP A 66 0.33 -22.00 13.02
N SER A 67 0.90 -22.94 13.80
CA SER A 67 0.38 -23.28 15.14
C SER A 67 0.70 -22.24 16.22
N ALA A 68 1.72 -21.39 16.01
CA ALA A 68 2.08 -20.30 16.90
C ALA A 68 1.28 -19.02 16.59
N GLY A 69 0.59 -18.98 15.45
CA GLY A 69 -0.15 -17.81 14.97
C GLY A 69 0.69 -16.87 14.11
N GLU A 70 1.86 -17.31 13.65
CA GLU A 70 2.72 -16.54 12.74
C GLU A 70 2.16 -16.61 11.31
N ILE A 71 2.29 -15.50 10.58
CA ILE A 71 1.84 -15.41 9.18
C ILE A 71 2.88 -16.10 8.30
N ILE A 72 2.44 -17.13 7.57
CA ILE A 72 3.31 -17.96 6.71
C ILE A 72 2.90 -17.96 5.23
N GLY A 73 1.86 -17.20 4.87
CA GLY A 73 1.35 -17.10 3.51
C GLY A 73 0.03 -16.36 3.43
N GLY A 74 -0.56 -16.34 2.24
CA GLY A 74 -1.87 -15.74 2.02
C GLY A 74 -2.34 -15.85 0.58
N GLU A 75 -3.64 -15.60 0.39
CA GLU A 75 -4.34 -15.70 -0.88
C GLU A 75 -5.29 -14.52 -1.06
N TRP A 76 -5.33 -13.93 -2.25
CA TRP A 76 -6.27 -12.88 -2.60
C TRP A 76 -7.67 -13.45 -2.86
N VAL A 77 -8.72 -12.70 -2.51
CA VAL A 77 -10.12 -13.11 -2.71
C VAL A 77 -11.01 -11.90 -3.02
N TYR A 78 -12.25 -12.16 -3.44
CA TYR A 78 -13.28 -11.13 -3.68
C TYR A 78 -12.84 -10.01 -4.65
N GLY A 79 -12.15 -10.37 -5.74
CA GLY A 79 -11.71 -9.44 -6.78
C GLY A 79 -10.39 -8.73 -6.50
N SER A 80 -9.84 -8.86 -5.30
CA SER A 80 -8.47 -8.42 -5.00
C SER A 80 -7.40 -9.35 -5.57
N ASP A 81 -7.78 -10.41 -6.29
CA ASP A 81 -6.86 -11.29 -7.04
C ASP A 81 -6.45 -10.68 -8.38
N ASP A 82 -7.34 -9.90 -9.00
CA ASP A 82 -7.05 -9.09 -10.19
C ASP A 82 -6.63 -7.66 -9.82
N ASP A 83 -7.19 -7.11 -8.74
CA ASP A 83 -7.07 -5.70 -8.35
C ASP A 83 -6.37 -5.55 -6.99
N HIS A 84 -5.04 -5.69 -7.02
CA HIS A 84 -4.14 -5.50 -5.89
C HIS A 84 -2.87 -4.75 -6.32
N PRO A 85 -2.09 -4.15 -5.39
CA PRO A 85 -0.85 -3.47 -5.76
C PRO A 85 0.15 -4.46 -6.36
N ASP A 86 0.77 -4.09 -7.48
CA ASP A 86 1.82 -4.89 -8.12
C ASP A 86 3.11 -4.90 -7.30
N PHE A 87 3.49 -3.74 -6.76
CA PHE A 87 4.77 -3.55 -6.06
C PHE A 87 4.71 -2.41 -5.04
N LEU A 88 5.59 -2.50 -4.04
CA LEU A 88 5.85 -1.45 -3.05
C LEU A 88 7.31 -1.06 -3.11
N TRP A 89 7.60 0.24 -3.07
CA TRP A 89 8.96 0.76 -3.07
C TRP A 89 9.08 1.95 -2.11
N LEU A 90 10.27 2.10 -1.53
CA LEU A 90 10.57 3.17 -0.59
C LEU A 90 11.85 3.87 -1.03
N PRO A 91 11.85 5.19 -1.29
CA PRO A 91 13.06 5.93 -1.59
C PRO A 91 13.95 5.97 -0.34
N LYS A 92 15.23 5.61 -0.48
CA LYS A 92 16.18 5.57 0.65
C LYS A 92 16.63 6.95 1.11
N ALA A 93 16.74 7.90 0.19
CA ALA A 93 17.22 9.25 0.46
C ALA A 93 16.78 10.22 -0.65
N LYS A 94 16.94 11.52 -0.36
CA LYS A 94 16.87 12.59 -1.37
C LYS A 94 18.04 12.46 -2.37
N PRO A 95 17.92 13.03 -3.58
CA PRO A 95 19.04 13.09 -4.51
C PRO A 95 20.20 13.94 -3.94
N ALA A 96 21.39 13.80 -4.52
CA ALA A 96 22.55 14.60 -4.13
C ALA A 96 22.26 16.10 -4.34
N ALA A 97 22.72 16.95 -3.42
CA ALA A 97 22.40 18.38 -3.40
C ALA A 97 22.79 19.13 -4.69
N ASN A 98 23.85 18.68 -5.37
CA ASN A 98 24.36 19.26 -6.61
C ASN A 98 23.82 18.58 -7.88
N THR A 99 22.77 17.78 -7.78
CA THR A 99 22.18 17.11 -8.95
C THR A 99 21.61 18.15 -9.92
N VAL A 100 22.02 18.07 -11.19
CA VAL A 100 21.41 18.80 -12.31
C VAL A 100 20.84 17.77 -13.27
N THR A 101 19.55 17.88 -13.59
CA THR A 101 18.91 16.94 -14.52
C THR A 101 19.37 17.19 -15.95
N SER A 102 19.13 16.23 -16.86
CA SER A 102 19.49 16.35 -18.28
C SER A 102 18.79 17.51 -19.00
N ILE A 103 17.68 18.02 -18.45
CA ILE A 103 16.96 19.18 -18.97
C ILE A 103 17.40 20.51 -18.31
N GLY A 104 18.47 20.48 -17.50
CA GLY A 104 19.04 21.67 -16.85
C GLY A 104 18.36 22.09 -15.55
N LEU A 105 17.53 21.25 -14.92
CA LEU A 105 16.90 21.57 -13.64
C LEU A 105 17.85 21.28 -12.48
N SER A 106 18.27 22.34 -11.78
CA SER A 106 19.17 22.29 -10.62
C SER A 106 18.41 21.95 -9.33
N TYR A 107 18.75 20.83 -8.70
CA TYR A 107 18.13 20.45 -7.42
C TYR A 107 18.50 21.42 -6.28
N ALA A 108 19.67 22.06 -6.35
CA ALA A 108 20.09 23.08 -5.39
C ALA A 108 19.14 24.29 -5.42
N ASP A 109 18.78 24.77 -6.61
CA ASP A 109 17.89 25.92 -6.78
C ASP A 109 16.46 25.59 -6.33
N VAL A 110 15.95 24.41 -6.72
CA VAL A 110 14.64 23.92 -6.27
C VAL A 110 14.59 23.78 -4.75
N SER A 111 15.65 23.24 -4.13
CA SER A 111 15.73 23.07 -2.68
C SER A 111 15.75 24.40 -1.93
N MET A 112 16.45 25.40 -2.47
CA MET A 112 16.47 26.76 -1.90
C MET A 112 15.07 27.40 -1.91
N LEU A 113 14.34 27.30 -3.02
CA LEU A 113 12.98 27.82 -3.13
C LEU A 113 12.01 27.08 -2.20
N LEU A 114 12.11 25.75 -2.13
CA LEU A 114 11.29 24.93 -1.23
C LEU A 114 11.49 25.34 0.23
N GLN A 115 12.73 25.57 0.67
CA GLN A 115 13.00 26.02 2.04
C GLN A 115 12.35 27.37 2.36
N LYS A 116 12.42 28.34 1.44
CA LYS A 116 11.77 29.65 1.61
C LYS A 116 10.25 29.50 1.71
N SER A 117 9.65 28.67 0.85
CA SER A 117 8.21 28.43 0.85
C SER A 117 7.70 27.80 2.15
N LEU A 118 8.52 26.99 2.83
CA LEU A 118 8.15 26.33 4.08
C LEU A 118 8.34 27.21 5.33
N SER A 119 9.04 28.34 5.19
CA SER A 119 9.41 29.20 6.33
C SER A 119 8.41 30.32 6.67
N CYS A 120 7.28 30.38 5.95
CA CYS A 120 6.18 31.33 6.17
C CYS A 120 5.01 30.65 6.89
#